data_AF-A0A529F801-F1
#
_entry.id   AF-A0A529F801-F1
#
_cell.length_a   1.000
_cell.length_b   1.000
_cell.length_c   1.000
_cell.angle_alpha   90.00
_cell.angle_beta   90.00
_cell.angle_gamma   90.00
#
_symmetry.space_group_name_H-M   'P 1'
#
loop_
_entity.id
_entity.type
_entity.pdbx_description
1 polymer ?
#
loop_
_entity_poly.entity_id
_entity_poly.type
_entity_poly.pdbx_seq_one_letter_code
_entity_poly.pdbx_strand_id
1 'polypeptide(L)' 'QFATITADDAYRDNMTEALPVLEKHGAPIAIYVAPGLIDGASDLWWDVIEDIVNARDRLTLTMPDGSVTIDCSTRGKKL' A
#
# COMPACT_ATOMS: atom_id res chain seq x y z
N GLN A 1 -25.79 4.50 -18.91
CA GLN A 1 -25.12 4.37 -17.60
C GLN A 1 -23.80 5.13 -17.68
N PHE A 2 -23.38 5.79 -16.61
CA PHE A 2 -22.13 6.56 -16.55
C PHE A 2 -21.20 5.94 -15.50
N ALA A 3 -19.90 6.15 -15.68
CA ALA A 3 -18.86 5.77 -14.72
C ALA A 3 -17.86 6.92 -14.55
N THR A 4 -17.24 7.00 -13.38
CA THR A 4 -16.19 7.95 -13.04
C THR A 4 -14.92 7.19 -12.71
N ILE A 5 -13.76 7.69 -13.18
CA ILE A 5 -12.46 7.07 -12.92
C ILE A 5 -11.75 7.92 -11.87
N THR A 6 -11.33 7.26 -10.79
CA THR A 6 -10.59 7.89 -9.71
C THR A 6 -9.42 7.01 -9.29
N ALA A 7 -8.34 7.63 -8.83
CA ALA A 7 -7.21 6.95 -8.21
C ALA A 7 -6.76 7.70 -6.96
N ASP A 8 -6.18 6.98 -6.01
CA ASP A 8 -5.71 7.52 -4.75
C ASP A 8 -4.17 7.61 -4.72
N ASP A 9 -3.63 8.24 -3.68
CA ASP A 9 -2.22 8.31 -3.28
C ASP A 9 -1.24 8.99 -4.26
N ALA A 10 -1.69 9.33 -5.46
CA ALA A 10 -0.87 9.96 -6.50
C ALA A 10 0.41 9.18 -6.86
N TYR A 11 0.29 7.85 -6.93
CA TYR A 11 1.36 7.01 -7.47
C TYR A 11 1.77 7.47 -8.87
N ARG A 12 3.07 7.32 -9.15
CA ARG A 12 3.71 7.77 -10.40
C ARG A 12 3.12 7.10 -11.64
N ASP A 13 2.70 5.86 -11.51
CA ASP A 13 2.11 5.06 -12.59
C ASP A 13 0.76 5.61 -13.06
N ASN A 14 0.05 6.39 -12.24
CA ASN A 14 -1.10 7.17 -12.72
C ASN A 14 -0.72 8.08 -13.89
N MET A 15 0.50 8.63 -13.87
CA MET A 15 1.01 9.50 -14.94
C MET A 15 1.75 8.72 -16.03
N THR A 16 2.57 7.71 -15.69
CA THR A 16 3.39 7.01 -16.69
C THR A 16 2.64 5.90 -17.43
N GLU A 17 1.68 5.25 -16.77
CA GLU A 17 0.96 4.09 -17.32
C GLU A 17 -0.52 4.41 -17.58
N ALA A 18 -1.25 4.96 -16.60
CA ALA A 18 -2.70 5.13 -16.71
C ALA A 18 -3.09 6.31 -17.63
N LEU A 19 -2.45 7.48 -17.45
CA LEU A 19 -2.78 8.69 -18.21
C LEU A 19 -2.73 8.51 -19.74
N PRO A 20 -1.69 7.90 -20.34
CA PRO A 20 -1.65 7.69 -21.79
C PRO A 20 -2.83 6.85 -22.32
N VAL A 21 -3.27 5.86 -21.55
CA VAL A 21 -4.43 5.02 -21.91
C VAL A 21 -5.71 5.85 -21.83
N LEU A 22 -5.89 6.62 -20.77
CA LEU A 22 -7.08 7.43 -20.53
C LEU A 22 -7.23 8.55 -21.58
N GLU A 23 -6.13 9.21 -21.94
CA GLU A 23 -6.10 10.24 -22.99
C GLU A 23 -6.48 9.66 -24.36
N LYS A 24 -5.99 8.47 -24.71
CA LYS A 24 -6.37 7.78 -25.96
C LYS A 24 -7.88 7.55 -26.08
N HIS A 25 -8.57 7.40 -24.94
CA HIS A 25 -10.00 7.17 -24.89
C HIS A 25 -10.82 8.44 -24.56
N GLY A 26 -10.18 9.61 -24.38
CA GLY A 26 -10.85 10.83 -23.94
C GLY A 26 -11.54 10.69 -22.58
N ALA A 27 -11.03 9.80 -21.73
CA ALA A 27 -11.63 9.48 -20.43
C ALA A 27 -10.97 10.31 -19.32
N PRO A 28 -11.72 11.14 -18.57
CA PRO A 28 -11.15 11.92 -17.48
C PRO A 28 -10.89 11.06 -16.23
N ILE A 29 -9.88 11.46 -15.45
CA ILE A 29 -9.54 10.88 -14.15
C ILE A 29 -9.41 11.99 -13.10
N ALA A 30 -9.87 11.71 -11.87
CA ALA A 30 -9.54 12.49 -10.68
C ALA A 30 -8.55 11.71 -9.80
N ILE A 31 -7.49 12.37 -9.34
CA ILE A 31 -6.50 11.77 -8.44
C ILE A 31 -6.64 12.43 -7.06
N TYR A 32 -6.91 11.64 -6.03
CA TYR A 32 -6.91 12.07 -4.64
C TYR A 32 -5.50 11.92 -4.08
N VAL A 33 -4.79 13.03 -3.95
CA VAL A 33 -3.38 13.04 -3.53
C VAL A 33 -3.28 12.81 -2.02
N ALA A 34 -2.30 12.03 -1.59
CA ALA A 34 -1.92 11.83 -0.19
C ALA A 34 -0.54 12.49 0.08
N PRO A 35 -0.47 13.82 0.35
CA PRO A 35 0.80 14.53 0.47
C PRO A 35 1.74 13.96 1.53
N GLY A 36 1.19 13.50 2.66
CA GLY A 36 1.97 12.92 3.76
C GLY A 36 2.81 11.70 3.36
N LEU A 37 2.37 10.93 2.35
CA LEU A 37 3.14 9.81 1.82
C LEU A 37 4.22 10.27 0.83
N ILE A 38 4.03 11.44 0.22
CA ILE A 38 4.93 12.01 -0.80
C ILE A 38 6.06 12.80 -0.14
N ASP A 39 5.75 13.58 0.90
CA ASP A 39 6.71 14.39 1.65
C ASP A 39 7.41 13.60 2.77
N GLY A 40 6.99 12.35 3.01
CA GLY A 40 7.55 11.48 4.04
C GLY A 40 7.10 11.82 5.46
N ALA A 41 6.02 12.60 5.62
CA ALA A 41 5.40 12.83 6.93
C ALA A 41 4.62 11.61 7.45
N SER A 42 4.41 10.59 6.62
CA SER A 42 3.75 9.34 6.99
C SER A 42 4.32 8.17 6.20
N ASP A 43 4.48 7.03 6.88
CA ASP A 43 4.87 5.78 6.24
C ASP A 43 3.66 4.96 5.83
N LEU A 44 3.81 4.15 4.78
CA LEU A 44 2.85 3.11 4.45
C LEU A 44 2.88 2.03 5.54
N TRP A 45 1.75 1.84 6.24
CA TRP A 45 1.73 0.94 7.39
C TRP A 45 2.14 -0.49 7.05
N TRP A 46 1.85 -0.95 5.83
CA TRP A 46 2.24 -2.30 5.39
C TRP A 46 3.74 -2.41 5.12
N ASP A 47 4.40 -1.36 4.62
CA ASP A 47 5.85 -1.33 4.46
C ASP A 47 6.53 -1.34 5.85
N VAL A 48 6.01 -0.58 6.81
CA VAL A 48 6.49 -0.61 8.19
C VAL A 48 6.33 -2.00 8.82
N ILE A 49 5.20 -2.67 8.57
CA ILE A 49 5.01 -4.05 9.03
C ILE A 49 5.98 -5.00 8.32
N GLU A 50 6.19 -4.84 7.02
CA GLU A 50 7.18 -5.64 6.28
C GLU A 50 8.58 -5.49 6.90
N ASP A 51 9.00 -4.27 7.22
CA ASP A 51 10.27 -4.00 7.89
C ASP A 51 10.35 -4.69 9.26
N ILE A 52 9.29 -4.59 10.08
CA ILE A 52 9.21 -5.25 11.39
C ILE A 52 9.31 -6.78 11.24
N VAL A 53 8.58 -7.36 10.28
CA VAL A 53 8.57 -8.79 9.97
C VAL A 53 9.94 -9.25 9.43
N ASN A 54 10.62 -8.42 8.66
CA ASN A 54 11.94 -8.73 8.11
C ASN A 54 13.05 -8.61 9.15
N ALA A 55 12.87 -7.80 10.19
CA ALA A 55 13.88 -7.56 11.21
C ALA A 55 13.97 -8.65 12.29
N ARG A 56 13.02 -9.59 12.39
CA ARG A 56 12.92 -10.57 13.48
C ARG A 56 12.50 -11.95 12.98
N ASP A 57 12.98 -13.00 13.65
CA ASP A 57 12.57 -14.39 13.38
C ASP A 57 11.22 -14.74 14.02
N ARG A 58 10.73 -13.92 14.94
CA ARG A 58 9.49 -14.17 15.68
C ARG A 58 8.85 -12.87 16.13
N LEU A 59 7.54 -12.76 15.91
CA LEU A 59 6.73 -11.66 16.40
C LEU A 59 5.63 -12.18 17.33
N THR A 60 5.41 -11.51 18.45
CA THR A 60 4.29 -11.80 19.35
C THR A 60 3.30 -10.65 19.27
N LEU A 61 2.09 -10.94 18.83
CA LEU A 61 0.98 -10.00 18.76
C LEU A 61 0.09 -10.22 19.98
N THR A 62 -0.15 -9.16 20.76
CA THR A 62 -1.11 -9.19 21.86
C THR A 62 -2.47 -8.73 21.35
N MET A 63 -3.45 -9.61 21.43
CA MET A 63 -4.83 -9.40 20.99
C MET A 63 -5.78 -9.48 22.20
N PRO A 64 -7.03 -9.01 22.08
CA PRO A 64 -8.00 -9.08 23.18
C PRO A 64 -8.31 -10.50 23.68
N ASP A 65 -8.17 -11.51 22.83
CA ASP A 65 -8.45 -12.93 23.10
C ASP A 65 -7.21 -13.75 23.48
N GLY A 66 -6.02 -13.15 23.48
CA GLY A 66 -4.78 -13.81 23.83
C GLY A 66 -3.56 -13.29 23.08
N SER A 67 -2.45 -14.02 23.13
CA SER A 67 -1.25 -13.68 22.36
C SER A 67 -1.02 -14.70 21.25
N VAL A 68 -0.72 -14.19 20.05
CA VAL A 68 -0.37 -14.99 18.88
C VAL A 68 1.11 -14.80 18.59
N THR A 69 1.83 -15.90 18.36
CA THR A 69 3.23 -15.86 17.94
C THR A 69 3.34 -16.28 16.49
N ILE A 70 3.95 -15.42 15.67
CA ILE A 70 4.21 -15.65 14.25
C ILE A 70 5.69 -15.97 14.07
N ASP A 71 6.00 -17.06 13.36
CA ASP A 71 7.36 -17.44 12.98
C ASP A 71 7.74 -16.75 11.67
N CYS A 72 8.68 -15.81 11.73
CA CYS A 72 9.14 -15.00 10.61
C CYS A 72 10.54 -15.43 10.11
N SER A 73 11.09 -16.55 10.62
CA SER A 73 12.46 -17.01 10.32
C SER A 73 12.70 -17.36 8.85
N THR A 74 11.64 -17.66 8.08
CA THR A 74 11.75 -17.93 6.65
C THR A 74 10.57 -17.35 5.89
N ARG A 75 10.75 -17.07 4.59
CA ARG A 75 9.68 -16.56 3.72
C ARG A 75 8.43 -17.46 3.72
N GLY A 76 8.61 -18.77 3.72
CA GLY A 76 7.51 -19.74 3.70
C GLY A 76 6.74 -19.86 5.01
N LYS A 77 7.23 -19.26 6.10
CA LYS A 77 6.55 -19.23 7.41
C LYS A 77 5.89 -17.88 7.72
N LYS A 78 6.22 -16.84 6.94
CA LYS A 78 5.61 -15.50 7.02
C LYS A 78 4.18 -15.45 6.44
N LEU A 79 3.72 -16.54 5.80
CA LEU A 79 2.42 -16.72 5.15
C LEU A 79 1.62 -17.81 5.86
#